data_AF-A0A183PK73-F1
#
_entry.id   AF-A0A183PK73-F1
#
_cell.length_a   1.000
_cell.length_b   1.000
_cell.length_c   1.000
_cell.angle_alpha   90.00
_cell.angle_beta   90.00
_cell.angle_gamma   90.00
#
_symmetry.space_group_name_H-M   'P 1'
#
loop_
_entity.id
_entity.type
_entity.pdbx_description
1 polymer ?
#
loop_
_entity_poly.entity_id
_entity_poly.type
_entity_poly.pdbx_seq_one_letter_code
_entity_poly.pdbx_strand_id
1 'polypeptide(L)'
;MIQLFHYCLFISSILSYLSAISSLLTTYVHPQLPPKLEIIWSRRLLKTAGLCKYMMRTSTHSNGTPNQVRIAQILLSEKVCTTAERVRDTLLHEICHAAVWLINGLNDGHGRHWKSWANRVHRVWPKLPVVSVCHAYTIDTRFTYRCTGCGVCINRHSKSLDITKKICGHCRSKFELLINTPKGRMLRPSLAAQYDKRLLPHCSSNNVTKMPCELEKYQLSRTPDENNRNHNVENGLSNMFRDLRVK
;
A
#
# COMPACT_ATOMS: atom_id res chain seq x y z
N MET A 1 -24.47 1.20 -9.45
CA MET A 1 -23.77 1.02 -10.74
C MET A 1 -22.61 1.98 -10.98
N ILE A 2 -22.63 3.23 -10.47
CA ILE A 2 -21.55 4.22 -10.66
C ILE A 2 -20.22 3.82 -9.96
N GLN A 3 -20.30 3.13 -8.82
CA GLN A 3 -19.13 2.74 -8.02
C GLN A 3 -18.28 1.61 -8.64
N LEU A 4 -18.86 0.80 -9.53
CA LEU A 4 -18.13 -0.23 -10.31
C LEU A 4 -17.49 0.37 -11.58
N PHE A 5 -18.13 1.38 -12.19
CA PHE A 5 -17.60 2.06 -13.36
C PHE A 5 -16.35 2.89 -13.04
N HIS A 6 -16.35 3.59 -11.89
CA HIS A 6 -15.15 4.29 -11.41
C HIS A 6 -14.03 3.32 -10.98
N TYR A 7 -14.36 2.13 -10.46
CA TYR A 7 -13.37 1.10 -10.13
C TYR A 7 -12.73 0.47 -11.38
N CYS A 8 -13.47 0.33 -12.48
CA CYS A 8 -12.95 -0.14 -13.76
C CYS A 8 -12.07 0.90 -14.46
N LEU A 9 -12.44 2.19 -14.42
CA LEU A 9 -11.61 3.29 -14.95
C LEU A 9 -10.35 3.56 -14.08
N PHE A 10 -10.43 3.26 -12.78
CA PHE A 10 -9.33 3.27 -11.79
C PHE A 10 -8.26 2.20 -12.10
N ILE A 11 -8.67 0.98 -12.44
CA ILE A 11 -7.73 -0.09 -12.81
C ILE A 11 -7.07 0.19 -14.16
N SER A 12 -7.78 0.71 -15.16
CA SER A 12 -7.20 0.96 -16.49
C SER A 12 -6.15 2.08 -16.49
N SER A 13 -6.37 3.14 -15.72
CA SER A 13 -5.42 4.24 -15.51
C SER A 13 -4.12 3.73 -14.87
N ILE A 14 -4.20 3.05 -13.72
CA ILE A 14 -3.05 2.45 -13.02
C ILE A 14 -2.30 1.42 -13.89
N LEU A 15 -3.02 0.55 -14.61
CA LEU A 15 -2.41 -0.43 -15.51
C LEU A 15 -1.63 0.23 -16.66
N SER A 16 -2.12 1.37 -17.18
CA SER A 16 -1.40 2.13 -18.20
C SER A 16 -0.10 2.76 -17.66
N TYR A 17 -0.08 3.20 -16.41
CA TYR A 17 1.12 3.75 -15.76
C TYR A 17 2.15 2.68 -15.38
N LEU A 18 1.70 1.53 -14.88
CA LEU A 18 2.58 0.40 -14.56
C LEU A 18 3.22 -0.18 -15.83
N SER A 19 2.46 -0.23 -16.93
CA SER A 19 2.98 -0.55 -18.27
C SER A 19 4.04 0.46 -18.73
N ALA A 20 3.77 1.76 -18.56
CA ALA A 20 4.73 2.81 -18.91
C ALA A 20 6.02 2.74 -18.09
N ILE A 21 5.93 2.53 -16.76
CA ILE A 21 7.11 2.39 -15.90
C ILE A 21 7.91 1.14 -16.26
N SER A 22 7.26 -0.02 -16.46
CA SER A 22 7.93 -1.25 -16.91
C SER A 22 8.65 -1.05 -18.24
N SER A 23 8.01 -0.39 -19.20
CA SER A 23 8.60 -0.06 -20.50
C SER A 23 9.77 0.93 -20.39
N LEU A 24 9.65 1.97 -19.55
CA LEU A 24 10.73 2.92 -19.27
C LEU A 24 11.93 2.24 -18.58
N LEU A 25 11.70 1.25 -17.72
CA LEU A 25 12.78 0.51 -17.07
C LEU A 25 13.52 -0.39 -18.06
N THR A 26 12.82 -1.12 -18.93
CA THR A 26 13.49 -1.90 -19.99
C THR A 26 14.26 -0.99 -20.94
N THR A 27 13.67 0.16 -21.31
CA THR A 27 14.27 1.11 -22.26
C THR A 27 15.49 1.83 -21.67
N TYR A 28 15.36 2.39 -20.47
CA TYR A 28 16.35 3.30 -19.91
C TYR A 28 17.20 2.69 -18.79
N VAL A 29 16.67 1.69 -18.07
CA VAL A 29 17.42 1.00 -17.01
C VAL A 29 18.17 -0.19 -17.59
N HIS A 30 17.55 -1.22 -18.16
CA HIS A 30 18.31 -2.29 -18.81
C HIS A 30 17.50 -3.11 -19.81
N PRO A 31 18.03 -3.38 -21.02
CA PRO A 31 17.28 -4.11 -22.05
C PRO A 31 16.97 -5.56 -21.68
N GLN A 32 17.72 -6.16 -20.75
CA GLN A 32 17.44 -7.52 -20.26
C GLN A 32 16.38 -7.59 -19.15
N LEU A 33 15.84 -6.45 -18.68
CA LEU A 33 14.64 -6.48 -17.84
C LEU A 33 13.45 -6.90 -18.71
N PRO A 34 12.56 -7.78 -18.20
CA PRO A 34 11.40 -8.19 -18.96
C PRO A 34 10.54 -6.98 -19.30
N PRO A 35 10.04 -6.87 -20.54
CA PRO A 35 9.26 -5.70 -20.99
C PRO A 35 8.00 -5.48 -20.14
N LYS A 36 7.51 -6.54 -19.49
CA LYS A 36 6.40 -6.48 -18.54
C LYS A 36 6.77 -7.19 -17.24
N LEU A 37 7.05 -6.42 -16.19
CA LEU A 37 7.08 -6.91 -14.82
C LEU A 37 5.65 -6.99 -14.27
N GLU A 38 5.33 -8.10 -13.59
CA GLU A 38 4.03 -8.25 -12.95
C GLU A 38 3.99 -7.46 -11.64
N ILE A 39 3.12 -6.44 -11.59
CA ILE A 39 2.94 -5.57 -10.42
C ILE A 39 1.51 -5.74 -9.90
N ILE A 40 1.37 -6.12 -8.64
CA ILE A 40 0.09 -6.46 -8.02
C ILE A 40 -0.15 -5.59 -6.79
N TRP A 41 -1.31 -4.94 -6.73
CA TRP A 41 -1.79 -4.27 -5.53
C TRP A 41 -2.36 -5.30 -4.54
N SER A 42 -1.86 -5.26 -3.31
CA SER A 42 -2.19 -6.23 -2.27
C SER A 42 -2.79 -5.55 -1.04
N ARG A 43 -4.03 -5.92 -0.74
CA ARG A 43 -4.71 -5.62 0.54
C ARG A 43 -4.16 -6.38 1.73
N ARG A 44 -3.41 -7.46 1.46
CA ARG A 44 -2.90 -8.39 2.48
C ARG A 44 -1.48 -8.03 2.93
N LEU A 45 -0.79 -7.16 2.19
CA LEU A 45 0.53 -6.65 2.55
C LEU A 45 0.37 -5.49 3.55
N LEU A 46 0.32 -5.81 4.84
CA LEU A 46 -0.04 -4.83 5.89
C LEU A 46 1.16 -4.27 6.67
N LYS A 47 2.33 -4.91 6.58
CA LYS A 47 3.51 -4.58 7.39
C LYS A 47 4.63 -3.89 6.60
N THR A 48 4.63 -4.06 5.29
CA THR A 48 5.62 -3.47 4.37
C THR A 48 4.89 -2.77 3.23
N ALA A 49 5.55 -1.82 2.61
CA ALA A 49 5.05 -1.11 1.44
C ALA A 49 5.14 -1.97 0.17
N GLY A 50 6.21 -2.74 0.05
CA GLY A 50 6.55 -3.52 -1.14
C GLY A 50 7.04 -4.92 -0.78
N LEU A 51 6.93 -5.83 -1.75
CA LEU A 51 7.56 -7.15 -1.71
C LEU A 51 7.81 -7.66 -3.13
N CYS A 52 9.07 -7.94 -3.46
CA CYS A 52 9.43 -8.72 -4.64
C CYS A 52 9.44 -10.22 -4.34
N LYS A 53 8.61 -10.99 -5.06
CA LYS A 53 8.61 -12.45 -5.03
C LYS A 53 9.47 -13.01 -6.14
N TYR A 54 10.30 -13.99 -5.79
CA TYR A 54 11.17 -14.70 -6.71
C TYR A 54 10.59 -16.08 -7.01
N MET A 55 10.53 -16.44 -8.29
CA MET A 55 9.97 -17.70 -8.76
C MET A 55 10.84 -18.30 -9.86
N MET A 56 10.80 -19.63 -9.98
CA MET A 56 11.37 -20.38 -11.10
C MET A 56 10.23 -21.08 -11.84
N ARG A 57 10.23 -21.00 -13.17
CA ARG A 57 9.30 -21.72 -14.04
C ARG A 57 10.08 -22.59 -15.01
N THR A 58 9.70 -23.85 -15.10
CA THR A 58 10.21 -24.73 -16.15
C THR A 58 9.44 -24.45 -17.44
N SER A 59 10.16 -24.09 -18.50
CA SER A 59 9.67 -24.05 -19.87
C SER A 59 10.35 -25.15 -20.67
N THR A 60 9.59 -25.89 -21.46
CA THR A 60 10.14 -26.86 -22.42
C THR A 60 10.47 -26.14 -23.72
N HIS A 61 11.72 -26.27 -24.19
CA HIS A 61 12.08 -25.85 -25.54
C HIS A 61 11.38 -26.74 -26.58
N SER A 62 11.32 -26.28 -27.83
CA SER A 62 10.76 -27.03 -28.96
C SER A 62 11.43 -28.40 -29.19
N ASN A 63 12.67 -28.56 -28.76
CA ASN A 63 13.42 -29.82 -28.80
C ASN A 63 13.19 -30.74 -27.59
N GLY A 64 12.23 -30.42 -26.70
CA GLY A 64 11.90 -31.21 -25.50
C GLY A 64 12.82 -30.98 -24.30
N THR A 65 13.87 -30.15 -24.42
CA THR A 65 14.78 -29.88 -23.28
C THR A 65 14.12 -28.95 -22.25
N PRO A 66 14.15 -29.28 -20.94
CA PRO A 66 13.64 -28.41 -19.90
C PRO A 66 14.62 -27.24 -19.66
N ASN A 67 14.09 -26.03 -19.63
CA ASN A 67 14.82 -24.81 -19.25
C ASN A 67 14.13 -24.15 -18.06
N GLN A 68 14.91 -23.68 -17.09
CA GLN A 68 14.40 -22.97 -15.94
C GLN A 68 14.53 -21.47 -16.15
N VAL A 69 13.40 -20.78 -16.16
CA VAL A 69 13.33 -19.33 -16.33
C VAL A 69 12.99 -18.67 -15.00
N ARG A 70 13.78 -17.64 -14.65
CA ARG A 70 13.53 -16.80 -13.48
C ARG A 70 12.38 -15.85 -13.74
N ILE A 71 11.48 -15.74 -12.76
CA ILE A 71 10.33 -14.84 -12.77
C ILE A 71 10.36 -14.00 -11.49
N ALA A 72 9.98 -12.73 -11.61
CA ALA A 72 9.77 -11.83 -10.48
C ALA A 72 8.33 -11.26 -10.51
N GLN A 73 7.71 -11.14 -9.35
CA GLN A 73 6.41 -10.49 -9.17
C GLN A 73 6.53 -9.46 -8.04
N ILE A 74 6.17 -8.21 -8.32
CA ILE A 74 6.23 -7.11 -7.34
C ILE A 74 4.84 -6.91 -6.75
N LEU A 75 4.76 -6.90 -5.43
CA LEU A 75 3.55 -6.57 -4.70
C LEU A 75 3.69 -5.20 -4.06
N LEU A 76 2.67 -4.35 -4.19
CA LEU A 76 2.56 -3.06 -3.52
C LEU A 76 1.40 -3.07 -2.54
N SER A 77 1.58 -2.48 -1.36
CA SER A 77 0.57 -2.42 -0.32
C SER A 77 -0.43 -1.30 -0.57
N GLU A 78 -1.71 -1.63 -0.67
CA GLU A 78 -2.79 -0.62 -0.71
C GLU A 78 -2.88 0.21 0.58
N LYS A 79 -2.39 -0.32 1.71
CA LYS A 79 -2.53 0.33 3.02
C LYS A 79 -1.31 1.13 3.45
N VAL A 80 -0.16 0.93 2.79
CA VAL A 80 1.08 1.65 3.09
C VAL A 80 1.44 2.62 1.96
N CYS A 81 1.27 2.22 0.69
CA CYS A 81 1.56 3.05 -0.48
C CYS A 81 0.39 4.00 -0.80
N THR A 82 0.16 4.95 0.09
CA THR A 82 -1.00 5.87 0.07
C THR A 82 -0.72 7.24 -0.54
N THR A 83 0.50 7.50 -1.00
CA THR A 83 0.88 8.72 -1.75
C THR A 83 1.68 8.33 -2.99
N ALA A 84 1.74 9.24 -3.98
CA ALA A 84 2.50 9.02 -5.21
C ALA A 84 3.99 8.75 -4.95
N GLU A 85 4.58 9.49 -4.00
CA GLU A 85 5.99 9.37 -3.61
C GLU A 85 6.25 7.99 -3.00
N ARG A 86 5.37 7.53 -2.09
CA ARG A 86 5.49 6.19 -1.49
C ARG A 86 5.39 5.09 -2.53
N VAL A 87 4.51 5.24 -3.53
CA VAL A 87 4.41 4.28 -4.64
C VAL A 87 5.69 4.26 -5.47
N ARG A 88 6.16 5.44 -5.91
CA ARG A 88 7.41 5.59 -6.68
C ARG A 88 8.58 4.93 -5.96
N ASP A 89 8.84 5.36 -4.73
CA ASP A 89 10.02 4.95 -3.97
C ASP A 89 10.02 3.44 -3.70
N THR A 90 8.86 2.91 -3.28
CA THR A 90 8.68 1.48 -3.07
C THR A 90 8.82 0.69 -4.36
N LEU A 91 8.22 1.16 -5.46
CA LEU A 91 8.29 0.46 -6.73
C LEU A 91 9.73 0.38 -7.25
N LEU A 92 10.47 1.50 -7.25
CA LEU A 92 11.88 1.54 -7.66
C LEU A 92 12.75 0.62 -6.79
N HIS A 93 12.46 0.56 -5.49
CA HIS A 93 13.11 -0.35 -4.55
C HIS A 93 12.89 -1.82 -4.94
N GLU A 94 11.64 -2.23 -5.16
CA GLU A 94 11.31 -3.61 -5.52
C GLU A 94 11.79 -3.99 -6.93
N ILE A 95 11.89 -3.03 -7.85
CA ILE A 95 12.50 -3.26 -9.17
C ILE A 95 13.99 -3.56 -9.04
N CYS A 96 14.71 -2.88 -8.15
CA CYS A 96 16.13 -3.17 -7.92
C CYS A 96 16.31 -4.62 -7.46
N HIS A 97 15.43 -5.13 -6.58
CA HIS A 97 15.38 -6.54 -6.19
C HIS A 97 15.08 -7.46 -7.39
N ALA A 98 14.07 -7.13 -8.20
CA ALA A 98 13.74 -7.89 -9.39
C ALA A 98 14.91 -7.95 -10.39
N ALA A 99 15.65 -6.85 -10.58
CA ALA A 99 16.80 -6.79 -11.48
C ALA A 99 17.95 -7.69 -11.01
N VAL A 100 18.24 -7.71 -9.71
CA VAL A 100 19.23 -8.64 -9.12
C VAL A 100 18.82 -10.09 -9.37
N TRP A 101 17.56 -10.42 -9.14
CA TRP A 101 17.04 -11.77 -9.34
C TRP A 101 17.09 -12.20 -10.81
N LEU A 102 16.56 -11.37 -11.71
CA LEU A 102 16.36 -11.72 -13.11
C LEU A 102 17.64 -11.65 -13.94
N ILE A 103 18.49 -10.66 -13.69
CA ILE A 103 19.67 -10.37 -14.52
C ILE A 103 20.94 -10.93 -13.88
N ASN A 104 21.17 -10.64 -12.59
CA ASN A 104 22.38 -11.13 -11.92
C ASN A 104 22.27 -12.59 -11.51
N GLY A 105 21.06 -13.15 -11.49
CA GLY A 105 20.88 -14.53 -11.08
C GLY A 105 21.09 -14.74 -9.58
N LEU A 106 20.88 -13.70 -8.76
CA LEU A 106 21.13 -13.77 -7.31
C LEU A 106 19.84 -13.54 -6.52
N ASN A 107 19.70 -14.24 -5.39
CA ASN A 107 18.69 -13.92 -4.37
C ASN A 107 19.42 -13.26 -3.20
N ASP A 108 19.61 -11.95 -3.32
CA ASP A 108 20.34 -11.12 -2.36
C ASP A 108 19.40 -10.03 -1.83
N GLY A 109 19.71 -9.50 -0.65
CA GLY A 109 19.03 -8.33 -0.10
C GLY A 109 19.59 -7.05 -0.73
N HIS A 110 20.03 -6.10 0.10
CA HIS A 110 20.55 -4.80 -0.34
C HIS A 110 22.08 -4.79 -0.53
N GLY A 111 22.62 -5.88 -1.06
CA GLY A 111 24.05 -6.06 -1.32
C GLY A 111 24.59 -5.20 -2.46
N ARG A 112 25.82 -5.49 -2.90
CA ARG A 112 26.53 -4.70 -3.94
C ARG A 112 25.73 -4.59 -5.24
N HIS A 113 25.10 -5.68 -5.68
CA HIS A 113 24.32 -5.71 -6.92
C HIS A 113 23.08 -4.82 -6.81
N TRP A 114 22.35 -4.93 -5.70
CA TRP A 114 21.18 -4.09 -5.46
C TRP A 114 21.54 -2.60 -5.46
N LYS A 115 22.62 -2.22 -4.75
CA LYS A 115 23.13 -0.83 -4.74
C LYS A 115 23.55 -0.35 -6.13
N SER A 116 24.13 -1.22 -6.95
CA SER A 116 24.47 -0.90 -8.34
C SER A 116 23.23 -0.57 -9.17
N TRP A 117 22.13 -1.33 -8.99
CA TRP A 117 20.86 -1.04 -9.66
C TRP A 117 20.22 0.25 -9.15
N ALA A 118 20.21 0.48 -7.84
CA ALA A 118 19.74 1.74 -7.24
C ALA A 118 20.50 2.96 -7.81
N ASN A 119 21.83 2.87 -7.90
CA ASN A 119 22.65 3.92 -8.50
C ASN A 119 22.34 4.13 -9.98
N ARG A 120 22.07 3.05 -10.72
CA ARG A 120 21.69 3.14 -12.13
C ARG A 120 20.36 3.87 -12.32
N VAL A 121 19.35 3.55 -11.50
CA VAL A 121 18.06 4.28 -11.47
C VAL A 121 18.30 5.77 -11.24
N HIS A 122 19.15 6.13 -10.28
CA HIS A 122 19.45 7.54 -10.00
C HIS A 122 20.19 8.24 -11.16
N ARG A 123 21.09 7.56 -11.87
CA ARG A 123 21.75 8.13 -13.07
C ARG A 123 20.77 8.42 -14.20
N VAL A 124 19.80 7.52 -14.41
CA VAL A 124 18.75 7.70 -15.44
C VAL A 124 17.81 8.83 -15.05
N TRP A 125 17.46 8.93 -13.76
CA TRP A 125 16.56 9.96 -13.26
C TRP A 125 17.16 10.73 -12.07
N PRO A 126 18.09 11.68 -12.32
CA PRO A 126 18.79 12.41 -11.27
C PRO A 126 17.89 13.30 -10.41
N LYS A 127 16.72 13.68 -10.93
CA LYS A 127 15.72 14.47 -10.21
C LYS A 127 14.91 13.67 -9.18
N LEU A 128 14.99 12.33 -9.24
CA LEU A 128 14.34 11.48 -8.25
C LEU A 128 15.20 11.32 -7.00
N PRO A 129 14.57 11.18 -5.82
CA PRO A 129 15.30 10.78 -4.62
C PRO A 129 16.07 9.49 -4.83
N VAL A 130 17.21 9.37 -4.15
CA VAL A 130 18.01 8.13 -4.15
C VAL A 130 17.16 6.99 -3.59
N VAL A 131 17.14 5.85 -4.28
CA VAL A 131 16.44 4.65 -3.82
C VAL A 131 17.09 4.18 -2.51
N SER A 132 16.36 4.29 -1.41
CA SER A 132 16.88 3.93 -0.08
C SER A 132 16.75 2.43 0.22
N VAL A 133 17.64 1.94 1.08
CA VAL A 133 17.64 0.53 1.55
C VAL A 133 16.44 0.23 2.46
N CYS A 134 15.96 1.23 3.19
CA CYS A 134 14.80 1.11 4.06
C CYS A 134 13.90 2.33 3.89
N HIS A 135 12.60 2.11 4.03
CA HIS A 135 11.60 3.15 4.14
C HIS A 135 10.93 3.07 5.51
N ALA A 136 11.08 4.11 6.32
CA ALA A 136 10.39 4.24 7.60
C ALA A 136 9.03 4.94 7.39
N TYR A 137 8.12 4.29 6.65
CA TYR A 137 6.78 4.84 6.48
C TYR A 137 5.95 4.67 7.74
N THR A 138 5.32 5.76 8.20
CA THR A 138 4.23 5.66 9.17
C THR A 138 3.06 4.94 8.52
N ILE A 139 2.64 3.82 9.12
CA ILE A 139 1.51 3.01 8.68
C ILE A 139 0.27 3.47 9.45
N ASP A 140 -0.66 4.10 8.75
CA ASP A 140 -1.92 4.52 9.34
C ASP A 140 -2.84 3.33 9.55
N THR A 141 -3.11 2.99 10.80
CA THR A 141 -4.09 1.98 11.18
C THR A 141 -5.37 2.64 11.66
N ARG A 142 -6.53 2.05 11.35
CA ARG A 142 -7.83 2.58 11.80
C ARG A 142 -8.12 2.30 13.27
N PHE A 143 -7.58 1.21 13.81
CA PHE A 143 -7.88 0.74 15.15
C PHE A 143 -6.61 0.60 15.97
N THR A 144 -6.71 0.96 17.24
CA THR A 144 -5.64 0.75 18.21
C THR A 144 -6.21 0.07 19.45
N TYR A 145 -5.54 -0.98 19.91
CA TYR A 145 -5.85 -1.61 21.19
C TYR A 145 -4.84 -1.11 22.21
N ARG A 146 -5.32 -0.37 23.21
CA ARG A 146 -4.48 0.18 24.28
C ARG A 146 -4.68 -0.64 25.54
N CYS A 147 -3.58 -1.08 26.17
CA CYS A 147 -3.65 -1.76 27.45
C CYS A 147 -4.13 -0.79 28.53
N THR A 148 -5.09 -1.19 29.35
CA THR A 148 -5.65 -0.36 30.41
C THR A 148 -4.73 -0.23 31.63
N GLY A 149 -3.72 -1.09 31.77
CA GLY A 149 -2.74 -1.06 32.87
C GLY A 149 -1.47 -0.31 32.50
N CYS A 150 -0.69 -0.86 31.57
CA CYS A 150 0.62 -0.30 31.20
C CYS A 150 0.58 0.67 29.99
N GLY A 151 -0.57 0.89 29.37
CA GLY A 151 -0.70 1.83 28.24
C GLY A 151 -0.13 1.37 26.90
N VAL A 152 0.50 0.19 26.81
CA VAL A 152 1.05 -0.33 25.54
C VAL A 152 -0.03 -0.40 24.45
N CYS A 153 0.33 0.03 23.24
CA CYS A 153 -0.59 0.13 22.10
C CYS A 153 -0.28 -0.90 21.02
N ILE A 154 -1.35 -1.49 20.47
CA ILE A 154 -1.30 -2.43 19.35
C ILE A 154 -2.16 -1.89 18.20
N ASN A 155 -1.49 -1.45 17.14
CA ASN A 155 -2.11 -0.88 15.95
C ASN A 155 -2.62 -1.98 14.98
N ARG A 156 -3.83 -1.82 14.43
CA ARG A 156 -4.49 -2.79 13.53
C ARG A 156 -5.36 -2.12 12.46
N HIS A 157 -5.34 -2.65 11.23
CA HIS A 157 -6.22 -2.18 10.15
C HIS A 157 -7.68 -2.62 10.27
N SER A 158 -7.96 -3.66 11.08
CA SER A 158 -9.30 -4.20 11.34
C SER A 158 -9.55 -4.42 12.83
N LYS A 159 -10.83 -4.58 13.22
CA LYS A 159 -11.23 -4.96 14.59
C LYS A 159 -10.94 -6.44 14.87
N SER A 160 -9.67 -6.85 14.80
CA SER A 160 -9.24 -8.25 14.81
C SER A 160 -8.78 -8.80 16.16
N LEU A 161 -8.64 -7.97 17.19
CA LEU A 161 -8.25 -8.44 18.52
C LEU A 161 -9.51 -8.59 19.39
N ASP A 162 -9.82 -9.82 19.75
CA ASP A 162 -10.88 -10.12 20.72
C ASP A 162 -10.40 -9.78 22.13
N ILE A 163 -10.80 -8.60 22.61
CA ILE A 163 -10.41 -8.07 23.93
C ILE A 163 -11.04 -8.83 25.11
N THR A 164 -12.01 -9.72 24.85
CA THR A 164 -12.59 -10.58 25.88
C THR A 164 -11.72 -11.80 26.15
N LYS A 165 -10.96 -12.24 25.14
CA LYS A 165 -10.10 -13.44 25.20
C LYS A 165 -8.62 -13.13 25.36
N LYS A 166 -8.19 -11.92 25.00
CA LYS A 166 -6.78 -11.52 24.99
C LYS A 166 -6.48 -10.49 26.07
N ILE A 167 -5.37 -10.71 26.79
CA ILE A 167 -4.83 -9.81 27.80
C ILE A 167 -3.44 -9.32 27.40
N CYS A 168 -2.95 -8.27 28.05
CA CYS A 168 -1.65 -7.71 27.79
C CYS A 168 -0.53 -8.67 28.21
N GLY A 169 0.41 -8.95 27.31
CA GLY A 169 1.57 -9.81 27.61
C GLY A 169 2.53 -9.22 28.64
N HIS A 170 2.57 -7.89 28.79
CA HIS A 170 3.47 -7.21 29.72
C HIS A 170 2.93 -7.15 31.16
N CYS A 171 1.68 -6.73 31.35
CA CYS A 171 1.11 -6.47 32.68
C CYS A 171 -0.17 -7.26 32.97
N ARG A 172 -0.60 -8.16 32.09
CA ARG A 172 -1.80 -9.02 32.21
C ARG A 172 -3.15 -8.29 32.30
N SER A 173 -3.19 -6.95 32.21
CA SER A 173 -4.44 -6.17 32.17
C SER A 173 -5.18 -6.31 30.83
N LYS A 174 -6.45 -5.89 30.80
CA LYS A 174 -7.30 -5.89 29.61
C LYS A 174 -6.86 -4.83 28.58
N PHE A 175 -7.42 -4.93 27.37
CA PHE A 175 -7.29 -3.93 26.32
C PHE A 175 -8.60 -3.14 26.14
N GLU A 176 -8.48 -1.85 25.83
CA GLU A 176 -9.57 -1.04 25.28
C GLU A 176 -9.35 -0.78 23.79
N LEU A 177 -10.43 -0.75 23.01
CA LEU A 177 -10.40 -0.41 21.58
C LEU A 177 -10.54 1.10 21.41
N LEU A 178 -9.64 1.68 20.61
CA LEU A 178 -9.66 3.07 20.16
C LEU A 178 -9.72 3.13 18.62
N ILE A 179 -10.34 4.17 18.10
CA ILE A 179 -10.47 4.47 16.67
C ILE A 179 -9.59 5.67 16.36
N ASN A 180 -8.65 5.49 15.43
CA ASN A 180 -7.73 6.52 15.01
C ASN A 180 -8.43 7.43 13.99
N THR A 181 -8.42 8.73 14.26
CA THR A 181 -8.99 9.74 13.37
C THR A 181 -7.92 10.31 12.44
N PRO A 182 -8.31 10.87 11.27
CA PRO A 182 -7.37 11.52 10.36
C PRO A 182 -6.55 12.66 10.99
N LYS A 183 -7.05 13.28 12.07
CA LYS A 183 -6.37 14.35 12.82
C LYS A 183 -5.42 13.81 13.90
N GLY A 184 -5.05 12.53 13.86
CA GLY A 184 -4.13 11.89 14.81
C GLY A 184 -4.73 11.60 16.20
N ARG A 185 -6.01 11.93 16.46
CA ARG A 185 -6.66 11.62 17.74
C ARG A 185 -7.11 10.17 17.81
N MET A 186 -7.01 9.57 18.98
CA MET A 186 -7.51 8.22 19.28
C MET A 186 -8.77 8.33 20.14
N LEU A 187 -9.92 7.93 19.60
CA LEU A 187 -11.21 8.10 20.26
C LEU A 187 -11.84 6.74 20.61
N ARG A 188 -12.58 6.67 21.72
CA ARG A 188 -13.42 5.50 22.00
C ARG A 188 -14.51 5.36 20.92
N PRO A 189 -14.98 4.15 20.58
CA PRO A 189 -15.97 3.94 19.53
C PRO A 189 -17.26 4.76 19.70
N SER A 190 -17.76 4.92 20.93
CA SER A 190 -18.96 5.72 21.21
C SER A 190 -18.79 7.18 20.81
N LEU A 191 -17.64 7.78 21.14
CA LEU A 191 -17.31 9.16 20.78
C LEU A 191 -17.01 9.28 19.29
N ALA A 192 -16.27 8.34 18.72
CA ALA A 192 -15.94 8.34 17.29
C ALA A 192 -17.20 8.23 16.40
N ALA A 193 -18.22 7.48 16.83
CA ALA A 193 -19.48 7.34 16.11
C ALA A 193 -20.30 8.64 16.02
N GLN A 194 -20.06 9.60 16.93
CA GLN A 194 -20.66 10.93 16.85
C GLN A 194 -20.08 11.74 15.67
N TYR A 195 -18.84 11.44 15.24
CA TYR A 195 -18.16 12.11 14.14
C TYR A 195 -18.28 11.38 12.79
N ASP A 196 -18.43 10.04 12.78
CA ASP A 196 -18.66 9.25 11.55
C ASP A 196 -19.69 8.13 11.80
N LYS A 197 -20.89 8.31 11.25
CA LYS A 197 -22.01 7.37 11.41
C LYS A 197 -21.74 5.98 10.82
N ARG A 198 -20.77 5.83 9.89
CA ARG A 198 -20.36 4.51 9.36
C ARG A 198 -19.60 3.67 10.40
N LEU A 199 -19.24 4.25 11.55
CA LEU A 199 -18.64 3.55 12.68
C LEU A 199 -19.67 2.94 13.62
N LEU A 200 -20.94 3.29 13.47
CA LEU A 200 -22.03 2.65 14.20
C LEU A 200 -22.09 1.16 13.83
N PRO A 201 -22.43 0.27 14.78
CA PRO A 201 -22.76 -1.10 14.43
C PRO A 201 -23.88 -1.08 13.38
N HIS A 202 -23.67 -1.74 12.24
CA HIS A 202 -24.80 -2.11 11.39
C HIS A 202 -25.61 -3.15 12.17
N CYS A 203 -26.63 -2.69 12.87
CA CYS A 203 -27.59 -3.56 13.54
C CYS A 203 -28.52 -4.10 12.46
N SER A 204 -28.50 -5.43 12.25
CA SER A 204 -29.57 -6.10 11.53
C SER A 204 -30.85 -6.06 12.37
N SER A 205 -31.96 -5.71 11.71
CA SER A 205 -33.38 -5.82 12.09
C SER A 205 -34.00 -4.92 13.19
N ASN A 206 -35.00 -4.18 12.72
CA ASN A 206 -36.36 -3.89 13.21
C ASN A 206 -36.66 -3.16 14.54
N ASN A 207 -37.36 -2.03 14.33
CA ASN A 207 -38.44 -1.41 15.11
C ASN A 207 -38.17 -0.51 16.34
N VAL A 208 -38.68 0.74 16.18
CA VAL A 208 -39.13 1.80 17.14
C VAL A 208 -38.03 2.43 18.04
N THR A 209 -37.96 3.73 18.35
CA THR A 209 -38.91 4.86 18.30
C THR A 209 -38.13 6.17 18.14
N LYS A 210 -38.72 7.16 17.47
CA LYS A 210 -38.17 8.52 17.30
C LYS A 210 -38.11 9.27 18.64
N MET A 211 -37.02 10.01 18.89
CA MET A 211 -37.02 11.17 19.80
C MET A 211 -36.52 12.40 19.02
N PRO A 212 -37.21 13.55 19.09
CA PRO A 212 -36.82 14.75 18.36
C PRO A 212 -35.92 15.66 19.22
N CYS A 213 -34.95 16.31 18.58
CA CYS A 213 -34.44 17.61 19.01
C CYS A 213 -33.79 18.34 17.82
N GLU A 214 -34.38 19.48 17.45
CA GLU A 214 -33.91 20.48 16.49
C GLU A 214 -32.54 21.04 16.93
N LEU A 215 -31.49 20.84 16.13
CA LEU A 215 -30.88 21.81 15.21
C LEU A 215 -30.37 23.10 15.87
N GLU A 216 -29.05 23.32 15.84
CA GLU A 216 -28.52 24.43 15.02
C GLU A 216 -27.04 24.29 14.63
N LYS A 217 -26.85 24.32 13.30
CA LYS A 217 -25.75 24.91 12.50
C LYS A 217 -24.29 24.62 12.90
N TYR A 218 -23.74 23.56 12.31
CA TYR A 218 -22.35 23.58 11.85
C TYR A 218 -22.28 22.93 10.46
N GLN A 219 -21.89 23.71 9.45
CA GLN A 219 -21.77 23.22 8.07
C GLN A 219 -20.74 22.08 8.00
N LEU A 220 -21.27 20.90 7.71
CA LEU A 220 -20.56 19.64 7.56
C LEU A 220 -19.70 19.68 6.29
N SER A 221 -18.44 20.07 6.39
CA SER A 221 -17.47 19.82 5.32
C SER A 221 -17.27 18.31 5.19
N ARG A 222 -17.77 17.73 4.09
CA ARG A 222 -17.65 16.31 3.73
C ARG A 222 -16.18 15.87 3.83
N THR A 223 -15.89 14.86 4.66
CA THR A 223 -14.55 14.28 4.75
C THR A 223 -14.23 13.49 3.48
N PRO A 224 -12.99 13.54 2.95
CA PRO A 224 -12.57 12.79 1.78
C PRO A 224 -12.78 11.28 1.95
N ASP A 225 -13.62 10.74 1.08
CA ASP A 225 -13.87 9.31 0.93
C ASP A 225 -12.59 8.55 0.54
N GLU A 226 -12.50 7.23 0.77
CA GLU A 226 -11.34 6.41 0.33
C GLU A 226 -11.05 6.60 -1.17
N ASN A 227 -12.09 6.92 -1.95
CA ASN A 227 -12.05 7.29 -3.36
C ASN A 227 -11.22 8.57 -3.64
N ASN A 228 -11.24 9.56 -2.74
CA ASN A 228 -10.50 10.82 -2.92
C ASN A 228 -9.00 10.66 -2.60
N ARG A 229 -8.64 9.72 -1.72
CA ARG A 229 -7.23 9.42 -1.42
C ARG A 229 -6.55 8.76 -2.62
N ASN A 230 -7.22 7.80 -3.26
CA ASN A 230 -6.70 7.14 -4.46
C ASN A 230 -6.55 8.11 -5.64
N HIS A 231 -7.50 9.05 -5.82
CA HIS A 231 -7.44 10.07 -6.87
C HIS A 231 -6.23 11.01 -6.75
N ASN A 232 -5.81 11.35 -5.52
CA ASN A 232 -4.62 12.19 -5.28
C ASN A 232 -3.30 11.46 -5.56
N VAL A 233 -3.24 10.13 -5.35
CA VAL A 233 -2.07 9.32 -5.72
C VAL A 233 -1.88 9.33 -7.23
N GLU A 234 -2.97 9.19 -7.98
CA GLU A 234 -2.94 9.11 -9.45
C GLU A 234 -2.48 10.42 -10.11
N ASN A 235 -3.06 11.55 -9.71
CA ASN A 235 -2.66 12.86 -10.22
C ASN A 235 -1.19 13.17 -9.87
N GLY A 236 -0.74 12.77 -8.67
CA GLY A 236 0.64 12.90 -8.25
C GLY A 236 1.59 12.06 -9.11
N LEU A 237 1.27 10.79 -9.36
CA LEU A 237 2.07 9.90 -10.20
C LEU A 237 2.11 10.39 -11.66
N SER A 238 0.97 10.78 -12.23
CA SER A 238 0.90 11.26 -13.61
C SER A 238 1.80 12.46 -13.86
N ASN A 239 1.73 13.47 -12.97
CA ASN A 239 2.60 14.65 -13.04
C ASN A 239 4.07 14.27 -12.84
N MET A 240 4.34 13.39 -11.88
CA MET A 240 5.71 13.01 -11.55
C MET A 240 6.42 12.23 -12.66
N PHE A 241 5.72 11.32 -13.34
CA PHE A 241 6.31 10.47 -14.37
C PHE A 241 6.23 11.08 -15.78
N ARG A 242 5.36 12.06 -16.02
CA ARG A 242 5.38 12.88 -17.25
C ARG A 242 6.73 13.58 -17.41
N ASP A 243 7.32 14.01 -16.31
CA ASP A 243 8.62 14.69 -16.28
C ASP A 243 9.83 13.73 -16.41
N LEU A 244 9.59 12.41 -16.35
CA LEU A 244 10.62 11.37 -16.48
C LEU A 244 10.74 10.80 -17.89
N ARG A 245 9.83 11.17 -18.82
CA ARG A 245 10.05 11.01 -20.25
C ARG A 245 11.09 12.05 -20.67
N VAL A 246 12.36 11.69 -20.54
CA VAL A 246 13.47 12.49 -21.06
C VAL A 246 13.26 12.65 -22.57
N LYS A 247 13.43 13.88 -23.08
CA LYS A 247 13.43 14.19 -24.52
C LYS A 247 14.57 13.47 -25.22
#